data_AF-A0A6V7JZL8-F1
#
_entry.id   AF-A0A6V7JZL8-F1
#
_cell.length_a   1.000
_cell.length_b   1.000
_cell.length_c   1.000
_cell.angle_alpha   90.00
_cell.angle_beta   90.00
_cell.angle_gamma   90.00
#
_symmetry.space_group_name_H-M   'P 1'
#
loop_
_entity.id
_entity.type
_entity.pdbx_description
1 polymer ?
#
loop_
_entity_poly.entity_id
_entity_poly.type
_entity_poly.pdbx_seq_one_letter_code
_entity_poly.pdbx_strand_id
1 'polypeptide(L)' 'EQRSAIGGPYLAVHLRRRDFLIGRSDTVPSIANAADQINEKMKELGLKVLFVATDGDEH' A
#
# COMPACT_ATOMS: atom_id res chain seq x y z
N GLU A 1 27.51 8.11 -10.55
CA GLU A 1 26.49 7.50 -11.43
C GLU A 1 25.11 7.93 -10.97
N GLN A 2 24.29 8.51 -11.85
CA GLN A 2 22.98 9.05 -11.49
C GLN A 2 21.90 8.08 -11.98
N ARG A 3 21.17 7.47 -11.06
CA ARG A 3 20.11 6.50 -11.38
C ARG A 3 18.92 7.25 -11.99
N SER A 4 18.55 6.90 -13.22
CA SER A 4 17.47 7.51 -14.01
C SER A 4 16.17 6.68 -14.02
N ALA A 5 15.98 5.81 -13.03
CA ALA A 5 14.83 4.92 -12.99
C ALA A 5 13.53 5.72 -12.82
N ILE A 6 12.59 5.53 -13.77
CA ILE A 6 11.27 6.16 -13.76
C ILE A 6 10.24 5.25 -13.06
N GLY A 7 10.34 3.92 -13.24
CA GLY A 7 9.35 2.95 -12.75
C GLY A 7 8.18 2.76 -13.71
N GLY A 8 7.28 1.81 -13.39
CA GLY A 8 6.07 1.56 -14.16
C GLY A 8 4.90 2.45 -13.72
N PRO A 9 3.83 2.56 -14.52
CA PRO A 9 2.67 3.41 -14.24
C PRO A 9 1.71 2.77 -13.23
N TYR A 10 2.22 2.33 -12.07
CA TYR A 10 1.45 1.71 -11.00
C TYR A 10 1.97 2.12 -9.63
N LEU A 11 1.08 2.10 -8.64
CA LEU A 11 1.45 2.25 -7.23
C LEU A 11 1.68 0.85 -6.64
N ALA A 12 2.81 0.63 -5.98
CA ALA A 12 3.09 -0.61 -5.25
C ALA A 12 2.91 -0.39 -3.75
N VAL A 13 2.08 -1.22 -3.10
CA VAL A 13 1.78 -1.13 -1.68
C VAL A 13 2.05 -2.48 -1.01
N HIS A 14 2.73 -2.45 0.14
CA HIS A 14 2.90 -3.60 1.00
C HIS A 14 2.00 -3.47 2.22
N LEU A 15 1.00 -4.36 2.32
CA LEU A 15 0.02 -4.39 3.40
C LEU A 15 0.31 -5.57 4.33
N ARG A 16 1.08 -5.30 5.40
CA ARG A 16 1.41 -6.31 6.43
C ARG A 16 0.30 -6.36 7.48
N ARG A 17 -0.35 -7.52 7.65
CA ARG A 17 -1.52 -7.70 8.52
C ARG A 17 -1.40 -8.82 9.55
N ARG A 18 -0.80 -9.99 9.26
CA ARG A 18 -0.94 -11.19 10.13
C ARG A 18 -0.57 -10.95 11.60
N ASP A 19 0.71 -10.92 11.89
CA ASP A 19 1.28 -10.69 13.21
C ASP A 19 1.03 -9.26 13.71
N PHE A 20 0.89 -8.31 12.78
CA PHE A 20 0.67 -6.90 13.07
C PHE A 20 -0.70 -6.63 13.71
N LEU A 21 -1.74 -7.41 13.38
CA LEU A 21 -3.05 -7.30 14.04
C LEU A 21 -3.01 -7.71 15.52
N ILE A 22 -2.13 -8.64 15.90
CA ILE A 22 -2.04 -9.17 17.27
C ILE A 22 -1.04 -8.38 18.11
N GLY A 23 0.11 -8.00 17.53
CA GLY A 23 1.22 -7.37 18.26
C GLY A 23 1.36 -5.86 18.09
N ARG A 24 0.61 -5.24 17.15
CA ARG A 24 0.76 -3.84 16.75
C ARG A 24 -0.55 -3.17 16.32
N SER A 25 -1.70 -3.67 16.78
CA SER A 25 -3.04 -3.21 16.39
C SER A 25 -3.17 -1.69 16.36
N ASP A 26 -2.56 -1.00 17.33
CA ASP A 26 -2.72 0.44 17.53
C ASP A 26 -1.94 1.29 16.51
N THR A 27 -0.97 0.70 15.82
CA THR A 27 -0.11 1.39 14.83
C THR A 27 -0.40 0.96 13.40
N VAL A 28 -1.27 -0.03 13.22
CA VAL A 28 -1.65 -0.57 11.91
C VAL A 28 -2.89 0.16 11.44
N PRO A 29 -2.86 0.79 10.25
CA PRO A 29 -4.05 1.41 9.71
C PRO A 29 -5.14 0.35 9.51
N SER A 30 -6.39 0.73 9.81
CA SER A 30 -7.54 -0.06 9.38
C SER A 30 -7.55 -0.17 7.85
N ILE A 31 -8.26 -1.15 7.29
CA ILE A 31 -8.37 -1.31 5.84
C ILE A 31 -8.96 -0.06 5.18
N ALA A 32 -9.96 0.56 5.81
CA ALA A 32 -10.53 1.81 5.31
C ALA A 32 -9.48 2.93 5.25
N ASN A 33 -8.74 3.13 6.34
CA ASN A 33 -7.71 4.18 6.40
C ASN A 33 -6.57 3.90 5.39
N ALA A 34 -6.15 2.64 5.25
CA ALA A 34 -5.18 2.26 4.24
C ALA A 34 -5.70 2.55 2.81
N ALA A 35 -6.96 2.23 2.53
CA ALA A 35 -7.58 2.51 1.23
C ALA A 35 -7.66 4.02 0.93
N ASP A 36 -7.98 4.84 1.92
CA ASP A 36 -8.02 6.31 1.78
C ASP A 36 -6.64 6.86 1.44
N GLN A 37 -5.60 6.46 2.19
CA GLN A 37 -4.21 6.86 1.93
C GLN A 37 -3.73 6.44 0.53
N ILE A 38 -4.09 5.22 0.09
CA ILE A 38 -3.75 4.72 -1.24
C ILE A 38 -4.45 5.57 -2.31
N ASN A 39 -5.74 5.85 -2.15
CA ASN A 39 -6.50 6.65 -3.10
C ASN A 39 -5.96 8.08 -3.23
N GLU A 40 -5.58 8.72 -2.13
CA GLU A 40 -4.94 10.04 -2.15
C GLU A 40 -3.63 10.01 -2.95
N LYS A 41 -2.76 9.02 -2.71
CA LYS A 41 -1.50 8.87 -3.45
C LYS A 41 -1.69 8.52 -4.91
N MET A 42 -2.67 7.70 -5.27
CA MET A 42 -2.99 7.41 -6.66
C MET A 42 -3.42 8.68 -7.41
N LYS A 43 -4.25 9.53 -6.79
CA LYS A 43 -4.68 10.81 -7.38
C LYS A 43 -3.51 11.78 -7.55
N GLU A 44 -2.68 11.94 -6.52
CA GLU A 44 -1.50 12.81 -6.54
C GLU A 44 -0.51 12.43 -7.66
N LEU A 45 -0.31 11.12 -7.85
CA LEU A 45 0.63 10.58 -8.84
C LEU A 45 -0.01 10.33 -10.22
N GLY A 46 -1.31 10.52 -10.37
CA GLY A 46 -2.04 10.24 -11.62
C GLY A 46 -2.06 8.75 -12.02
N LEU A 47 -1.93 7.86 -11.04
CA LEU A 47 -1.83 6.41 -11.25
C LEU A 47 -3.21 5.76 -11.23
N LYS A 48 -3.42 4.76 -12.09
CA LYS A 48 -4.68 4.00 -12.20
C LYS A 48 -4.55 2.52 -11.83
N VAL A 49 -3.31 2.02 -11.78
CA VAL A 49 -3.00 0.63 -11.48
C VAL A 49 -2.40 0.56 -10.09
N LEU A 50 -2.91 -0.36 -9.28
CA LEU A 50 -2.44 -0.64 -7.93
C LEU A 50 -1.95 -2.09 -7.87
N PHE A 51 -0.75 -2.29 -7.37
CA PHE A 51 -0.22 -3.59 -7.00
C PHE A 51 -0.16 -3.69 -5.48
N VAL A 52 -0.84 -4.67 -4.90
CA VAL A 52 -0.85 -4.91 -3.46
C VAL A 52 -0.15 -6.23 -3.14
N ALA A 53 0.93 -6.15 -2.38
CA ALA A 53 1.54 -7.30 -1.74
C ALA A 53 1.04 -7.37 -0.29
N THR A 54 0.32 -8.44 0.06
CA THR A 54 -0.28 -8.62 1.39
C THR A 54 0.00 -10.02 1.91
N ASP A 55 0.16 -10.15 3.22
CA ASP A 55 0.14 -11.43 3.91
C ASP A 55 -1.23 -11.73 4.56
N GLY A 56 -2.19 -10.80 4.43
CA GLY A 56 -3.57 -11.02 4.84
C GLY A 56 -4.26 -12.11 4.02
N ASP A 57 -5.29 -12.73 4.61
CA ASP A 57 -6.13 -13.71 3.94
C ASP A 57 -7.18 -13.04 3.05
N GLU A 58 -7.77 -13.79 2.12
CA GLU A 58 -8.77 -13.29 1.15
C GLU A 58 -10.19 -13.24 1.74
N HIS A 59 -10.36 -13.74 2.97
CA HIS A 59 -11.65 -13.98 3.63
C HIS A 59 -12.36 -12.73 4.16
#